data_AF-A0A7F8QV93-F1
#
_entry.id   AF-A0A7F8QV93-F1
#
_cell.length_a   1.000
_cell.length_b   1.000
_cell.length_c   1.000
_cell.angle_alpha   90.00
_cell.angle_beta   90.00
_cell.angle_gamma   90.00
#
_symmetry.space_group_name_H-M   'P 1'
#
loop_
_entity.id
_entity.type
_entity.pdbx_description
1 polymer ?
#
loop_
_entity_poly.entity_id
_entity_poly.type
_entity_poly.pdbx_seq_one_letter_code
_entity_poly.pdbx_strand_id
1 'polypeptide(L)'
;MTAQRGVTSVYMELRNLLQIMLAEGANAAYLQLLNLFAYGTYPDYIANKESLPELSTAQQNKLKHLTIVSLASRMKCIPYSVLLKDLEMRNLRELEDLIIEAVYTDIIQGKLDQRNQLLEVDFCIGRDIRKKDINNIVKTLHEW
;
A
#
# COMPACT_ATOMS: atom_id res chain seq x y z
N MET A 1 -23.26 7.19 6.63
CA MET A 1 -23.38 6.67 5.25
C MET A 1 -21.99 6.24 4.82
N THR A 2 -21.80 4.93 4.83
CA THR A 2 -20.52 4.20 4.81
C THR A 2 -20.05 3.96 3.37
N ALA A 3 -19.05 4.71 2.92
CA ALA A 3 -18.49 4.58 1.57
C ALA A 3 -16.95 4.64 1.57
N GLN A 4 -16.29 3.68 2.24
CA GLN A 4 -14.84 3.47 2.08
C GLN A 4 -14.43 1.99 1.95
N ARG A 5 -15.38 1.05 1.76
CA ARG A 5 -15.11 -0.40 1.69
C ARG A 5 -14.51 -0.93 0.37
N GLY A 6 -14.10 -0.07 -0.58
CA GLY A 6 -13.83 -0.52 -1.97
C GLY A 6 -12.49 -0.14 -2.57
N VAL A 7 -11.54 0.46 -1.84
CA VAL A 7 -10.38 1.11 -2.48
C VAL A 7 -9.44 0.11 -3.19
N THR A 8 -9.37 -1.15 -2.76
CA THR A 8 -8.44 -2.14 -3.36
C THR A 8 -8.95 -2.71 -4.68
N SER A 9 -10.18 -3.25 -4.76
CA SER A 9 -10.75 -3.72 -6.04
C SER A 9 -10.78 -2.66 -7.15
N VAL A 10 -10.90 -1.38 -6.77
CA VAL A 10 -10.98 -0.25 -7.69
C VAL A 10 -9.69 -0.05 -8.49
N TYR A 11 -8.50 -0.34 -7.96
CA TYR A 11 -7.27 -0.13 -8.73
C TYR A 11 -7.08 -1.19 -9.81
N MET A 12 -7.45 -2.45 -9.56
CA MET A 12 -7.44 -3.51 -10.59
C MET A 12 -8.53 -3.31 -11.64
N GLU A 13 -9.73 -2.86 -11.25
CA GLU A 13 -10.80 -2.50 -12.19
C GLU A 13 -10.42 -1.27 -13.03
N LEU A 14 -9.89 -0.21 -12.40
CA LEU A 14 -9.35 0.96 -13.11
C LEU A 14 -8.18 0.55 -14.01
N ARG A 15 -7.34 -0.40 -13.61
CA ARG A 15 -6.27 -0.94 -14.46
C ARG A 15 -6.81 -1.66 -15.67
N ASN A 16 -7.81 -2.53 -15.51
CA ASN A 16 -8.42 -3.20 -16.65
C ASN A 16 -9.11 -2.20 -17.58
N LEU A 17 -9.83 -1.22 -17.02
CA LEU A 17 -10.49 -0.16 -17.80
C LEU A 17 -9.47 0.74 -18.52
N LEU A 18 -8.39 1.13 -17.85
CA LEU A 18 -7.31 1.92 -18.46
C LEU A 18 -6.53 1.10 -19.47
N GLN A 19 -6.31 -0.20 -19.24
CA GLN A 19 -5.64 -1.10 -20.18
C GLN A 19 -6.45 -1.26 -21.48
N ILE A 20 -7.79 -1.17 -21.40
CA ILE A 20 -8.68 -1.09 -22.56
C ILE A 20 -8.54 0.28 -23.27
N MET A 21 -8.44 1.39 -22.54
CA MET A 21 -8.25 2.74 -23.12
C MET A 21 -6.81 2.99 -23.64
N LEU A 22 -5.81 2.28 -23.14
CA LEU A 22 -4.39 2.40 -23.51
C LEU A 22 -4.01 1.66 -24.80
N ALA A 23 -4.95 0.94 -25.41
CA ALA A 23 -4.82 0.51 -26.80
C ALA A 23 -4.65 1.70 -27.78
N GLU A 24 -4.95 2.93 -27.35
CA GLU A 24 -4.83 4.15 -28.16
C GLU A 24 -3.54 4.98 -27.94
N GLY A 25 -2.60 4.50 -27.11
CA GLY A 25 -1.22 5.00 -27.12
C GLY A 25 -0.84 6.09 -26.11
N ALA A 26 0.47 6.14 -25.84
CA ALA A 26 1.24 7.19 -25.15
C ALA A 26 1.37 7.23 -23.61
N ASN A 27 0.89 6.26 -22.81
CA ASN A 27 1.01 6.37 -21.34
C ASN A 27 1.52 5.10 -20.62
N ALA A 28 2.62 4.52 -21.13
CA ALA A 28 3.30 3.39 -20.49
C ALA A 28 3.76 3.71 -19.05
N ALA A 29 4.15 4.97 -18.78
CA ALA A 29 4.56 5.42 -17.45
C ALA A 29 3.39 5.38 -16.43
N TYR A 30 2.17 5.73 -16.84
CA TYR A 30 0.99 5.61 -15.97
C TYR A 30 0.58 4.16 -15.72
N LEU A 31 0.80 3.26 -16.69
CA LEU A 31 0.62 1.82 -16.46
C LEU A 31 1.62 1.26 -15.45
N GLN A 32 2.89 1.67 -15.55
CA GLN A 32 3.91 1.31 -14.57
C GLN A 32 3.53 1.85 -13.19
N LEU A 33 3.07 3.10 -13.11
CA LEU A 33 2.58 3.69 -11.88
C LEU A 33 1.41 2.89 -11.29
N LEU A 34 0.45 2.49 -12.11
CA LEU A 34 -0.70 1.72 -11.64
C LEU A 34 -0.32 0.32 -11.18
N ASN A 35 0.65 -0.32 -11.86
CA ASN A 35 1.22 -1.58 -11.41
C ASN A 35 1.96 -1.41 -10.06
N LEU A 36 2.60 -0.26 -9.85
CA LEU A 36 3.24 0.11 -8.60
C LEU A 36 2.23 0.31 -7.47
N PHE A 37 1.10 0.97 -7.73
CA PHE A 37 0.02 1.12 -6.76
C PHE A 37 -0.64 -0.22 -6.42
N ALA A 38 -0.81 -1.10 -7.42
CA ALA A 38 -1.42 -2.42 -7.21
C ALA A 38 -0.48 -3.37 -6.44
N TYR A 39 0.83 -3.35 -6.71
CA TYR A 39 1.75 -4.38 -6.21
C TYR A 39 3.07 -3.88 -5.60
N GLY A 40 3.47 -2.67 -5.95
CA GLY A 40 4.74 -2.07 -5.54
C GLY A 40 4.71 -1.51 -4.13
N THR A 41 5.84 -0.93 -3.76
CA THR A 41 6.05 -0.29 -2.45
C THR A 41 6.69 1.08 -2.68
N TYR A 42 6.60 1.95 -1.68
CA TYR A 42 7.21 3.29 -1.74
C TYR A 42 8.71 3.31 -2.14
N PRO A 43 9.60 2.39 -1.69
CA PRO A 43 10.99 2.40 -2.14
C PRO A 43 11.13 2.07 -3.65
N ASP A 44 10.19 1.31 -4.21
CA ASP A 44 10.16 1.00 -5.64
C ASP A 44 9.74 2.22 -6.47
N TYR A 45 8.92 3.12 -5.89
CA TYR A 45 8.67 4.45 -6.47
C TYR A 45 9.92 5.33 -6.49
N ILE A 46 10.68 5.34 -5.39
CA ILE A 46 11.92 6.13 -5.32
C ILE A 46 12.95 5.60 -6.32
N ALA A 47 13.07 4.29 -6.47
CA ALA A 47 13.96 3.68 -7.47
C ALA A 47 13.54 4.01 -8.92
N ASN A 48 12.23 4.10 -9.19
CA ASN A 48 11.69 4.37 -10.53
C ASN A 48 11.31 5.84 -10.76
N LYS A 49 11.78 6.76 -9.91
CA LYS A 49 11.39 8.19 -9.95
C LYS A 49 11.71 8.87 -11.28
N GLU A 50 12.68 8.37 -12.04
CA GLU A 50 13.03 8.86 -13.37
C GLU A 50 12.12 8.34 -14.49
N SER A 51 11.47 7.19 -14.29
CA SER A 51 10.57 6.56 -15.27
C SER A 51 9.09 6.87 -15.03
N LEU A 52 8.75 7.45 -13.87
CA LEU A 52 7.39 7.72 -13.44
C LEU A 52 7.07 9.22 -13.50
N PRO A 53 5.83 9.61 -13.82
CA PRO A 53 5.41 11.01 -13.77
C PRO A 53 5.37 11.51 -12.32
N GLU A 54 5.59 12.82 -12.13
CA GLU A 54 5.61 13.42 -10.78
C GLU A 54 4.30 13.18 -10.03
N LEU A 55 4.40 12.55 -8.86
CA LEU A 55 3.27 12.36 -7.97
C LEU A 55 3.03 13.56 -7.07
N SER A 56 1.76 13.94 -6.93
CA SER A 56 1.32 14.87 -5.90
C SER A 56 1.61 14.32 -4.50
N THR A 57 1.81 15.20 -3.51
CA THR A 57 2.03 14.82 -2.11
C THR A 57 0.96 13.88 -1.57
N ALA A 58 -0.31 14.09 -1.94
CA ALA A 58 -1.42 13.20 -1.57
C ALA A 58 -1.27 11.78 -2.15
N GLN A 59 -0.73 11.63 -3.36
CA GLN A 59 -0.51 10.33 -3.99
C GLN A 59 0.68 9.60 -3.36
N GLN A 60 1.74 10.35 -3.00
CA GLN A 60 2.88 9.80 -2.28
C GLN A 60 2.46 9.27 -0.89
N ASN A 61 1.61 10.01 -0.17
CA ASN A 61 1.05 9.56 1.11
C ASN A 61 0.21 8.30 0.96
N LYS A 62 -0.63 8.22 -0.09
CA LYS A 62 -1.36 6.98 -0.40
C LYS A 62 -0.43 5.78 -0.64
N LEU A 63 0.66 5.97 -1.39
CA LEU A 63 1.62 4.89 -1.64
C LEU A 63 2.33 4.46 -0.35
N LYS A 64 2.63 5.42 0.53
CA LYS A 64 3.15 5.16 1.87
C LYS A 64 2.17 4.31 2.68
N HIS A 65 0.89 4.69 2.78
CA HIS A 65 -0.12 3.88 3.47
C HIS A 65 -0.25 2.47 2.89
N LEU A 66 -0.25 2.33 1.56
CA LEU A 66 -0.28 1.01 0.91
C LEU A 66 0.95 0.15 1.23
N THR A 67 2.11 0.78 1.43
CA THR A 67 3.33 0.10 1.86
C THR A 67 3.19 -0.40 3.29
N ILE A 68 2.64 0.42 4.20
CA ILE A 68 2.35 0.03 5.58
C ILE A 68 1.37 -1.15 5.61
N VAL A 69 0.29 -1.11 4.80
CA VAL A 69 -0.65 -2.23 4.67
C VAL A 69 0.04 -3.51 4.20
N SER A 70 0.92 -3.40 3.21
CA SER A 70 1.66 -4.56 2.70
C SER A 70 2.58 -5.17 3.76
N LEU A 71 3.16 -4.35 4.64
CA LEU A 71 3.96 -4.81 5.76
C LEU A 71 3.08 -5.43 6.84
N ALA A 72 1.95 -4.79 7.15
CA ALA A 72 0.96 -5.26 8.12
C ALA A 72 0.34 -6.61 7.75
N SER A 73 0.16 -6.87 6.46
CA SER A 73 -0.31 -8.16 5.96
C SER A 73 0.70 -9.28 6.16
N ARG A 74 1.99 -8.97 6.32
CA ARG A 74 3.06 -9.96 6.54
C ARG A 74 3.42 -10.11 8.02
N MET A 75 3.41 -9.00 8.76
CA MET A 75 3.82 -8.96 10.16
C MET A 75 2.78 -8.15 10.96
N LYS A 76 2.22 -8.79 12.00
CA LYS A 76 1.28 -8.12 12.91
C LYS A 76 1.94 -7.10 13.83
N CYS A 77 3.24 -7.26 14.12
CA CYS A 77 4.00 -6.31 14.93
C CYS A 77 5.13 -5.77 14.05
N ILE A 78 5.01 -4.51 13.62
CA ILE A 78 6.00 -3.87 12.74
C ILE A 78 6.84 -2.89 13.56
N PRO A 79 8.17 -3.07 13.62
CA PRO A 79 9.05 -2.10 14.25
C PRO A 79 9.07 -0.77 13.50
N TYR A 80 9.13 0.34 14.23
CA TYR A 80 9.23 1.67 13.64
C TYR A 80 10.48 1.82 12.78
N SER A 81 11.58 1.14 13.13
CA SER A 81 12.80 1.11 12.32
C SER A 81 12.58 0.57 10.90
N VAL A 82 11.70 -0.43 10.75
CA VAL A 82 11.32 -0.98 9.43
C VAL A 82 10.46 0.03 8.69
N LEU A 83 9.48 0.63 9.35
CA LEU A 83 8.63 1.65 8.75
C LEU A 83 9.42 2.88 8.30
N LEU A 84 10.35 3.37 9.12
CA LEU A 84 11.21 4.51 8.77
C LEU A 84 12.10 4.18 7.57
N LYS A 85 12.63 2.96 7.50
CA LYS A 85 13.46 2.51 6.37
C LYS A 85 12.66 2.39 5.08
N ASP A 86 11.49 1.76 5.13
CA ASP A 86 10.67 1.51 3.93
C ASP A 86 9.93 2.76 3.45
N LEU A 87 9.61 3.69 4.35
CA LEU A 87 8.95 4.95 4.00
C LEU A 87 9.94 6.10 3.72
N GLU A 88 11.24 5.83 3.87
CA GLU A 88 12.33 6.80 3.82
C GLU A 88 12.07 8.05 4.68
N MET A 89 11.53 7.83 5.88
CA MET A 89 11.17 8.88 6.82
C MET A 89 12.24 9.07 7.87
N ARG A 90 12.51 10.33 8.21
CA ARG A 90 13.46 10.70 9.28
C ARG A 90 12.76 11.11 10.58
N ASN A 91 11.48 11.45 10.50
CA ASN A 91 10.73 12.05 11.59
C ASN A 91 9.71 11.06 12.15
N LEU A 92 9.84 10.74 13.44
CA LEU A 92 8.92 9.83 14.13
C LEU A 92 7.49 10.41 14.23
N ARG A 93 7.35 11.74 14.38
CA ARG A 93 6.03 12.39 14.35
C ARG A 93 5.32 12.21 13.02
N GLU A 94 6.01 12.40 11.91
CA GLU A 94 5.41 12.24 10.58
C GLU A 94 4.99 10.78 10.33
N LEU A 95 5.76 9.82 10.85
CA LEU A 95 5.36 8.42 10.81
C LEU A 95 4.07 8.19 11.61
N GLU A 96 3.99 8.71 12.83
CA GLU A 96 2.80 8.57 13.67
C GLU A 96 1.58 9.26 13.03
N ASP A 97 1.74 10.46 12.49
CA ASP A 97 0.67 11.17 11.78
C ASP A 97 0.16 10.36 10.57
N LEU A 98 1.05 9.74 9.80
CA LEU A 98 0.64 8.87 8.69
C LEU A 98 -0.07 7.59 9.16
N ILE A 99 0.36 7.00 10.28
CA ILE A 99 -0.33 5.84 10.84
C ILE A 99 -1.70 6.25 11.35
N ILE A 100 -1.82 7.38 12.03
CA ILE A 100 -3.09 7.93 12.51
C ILE A 100 -4.02 8.21 11.32
N GLU A 101 -3.52 8.79 10.23
CA GLU A 101 -4.30 9.00 9.00
C GLU A 101 -4.76 7.66 8.38
N ALA A 102 -3.89 6.64 8.36
CA ALA A 102 -4.24 5.30 7.88
C ALA A 102 -5.32 4.63 8.76
N VAL A 103 -5.26 4.84 10.08
CA VAL A 103 -6.27 4.37 11.02
C VAL A 103 -7.58 5.14 10.85
N TYR A 104 -7.51 6.45 10.65
CA TYR A 104 -8.66 7.31 10.44
C TYR A 104 -9.41 7.03 9.13
N THR A 105 -8.68 6.55 8.12
CA THR A 105 -9.22 6.13 6.82
C THR A 105 -9.69 4.66 6.81
N ASP A 106 -9.74 4.00 7.97
CA ASP A 106 -10.10 2.59 8.15
C ASP A 106 -9.25 1.61 7.30
N ILE A 107 -8.05 2.04 6.88
CA ILE A 107 -7.12 1.21 6.09
C ILE A 107 -6.45 0.18 7.00
N ILE A 108 -6.09 0.61 8.22
CA ILE A 108 -5.41 -0.21 9.22
C ILE A 108 -6.13 -0.06 10.55
N GLN A 109 -6.34 -1.15 11.28
CA GLN A 109 -6.75 -1.12 12.68
C GLN A 109 -5.64 -1.72 13.52
N GLY A 110 -5.22 -0.99 14.54
CA GLY A 110 -4.08 -1.38 15.35
C GLY A 110 -3.82 -0.41 16.48
N LYS A 111 -2.77 -0.71 17.25
CA LYS A 111 -2.30 0.10 18.36
C LYS A 111 -0.86 0.51 18.11
N LEU A 112 -0.57 1.78 18.41
CA LEU A 112 0.79 2.29 18.43
C LEU A 112 1.38 2.05 19.81
N ASP A 113 2.44 1.26 19.89
CA ASP A 113 3.25 1.10 21.10
C ASP A 113 4.50 1.99 20.99
N GLN A 114 4.37 3.21 21.48
CA GLN A 114 5.46 4.19 21.46
C GLN A 114 6.62 3.81 22.39
N ARG A 115 6.38 2.97 23.42
CA ARG A 115 7.41 2.57 24.38
C ARG A 115 8.34 1.51 23.79
N ASN A 116 7.77 0.55 23.08
CA ASN A 116 8.53 -0.49 22.38
C ASN A 116 8.90 -0.10 20.94
N GLN A 117 8.40 1.03 20.44
CA GLN A 117 8.56 1.49 19.06
C GLN A 117 8.02 0.46 18.05
N LEU A 118 6.85 -0.08 18.34
CA LEU A 118 6.17 -1.10 17.54
C LEU A 118 4.78 -0.60 17.14
N LEU A 119 4.39 -0.92 15.91
CA LEU A 119 3.01 -0.82 15.44
C LEU A 119 2.38 -2.21 15.51
N GLU A 120 1.42 -2.40 16.40
CA GLU A 120 0.59 -3.60 16.45
C GLU A 120 -0.58 -3.41 15.49
N VAL A 121 -0.74 -4.30 14.52
CA VAL A 121 -1.84 -4.30 13.57
C VAL A 121 -2.74 -5.50 13.83
N ASP A 122 -3.97 -5.19 14.25
CA ASP A 122 -5.02 -6.18 14.48
C ASP A 122 -5.68 -6.60 13.16
N PHE A 123 -5.97 -5.60 12.32
CA PHE A 123 -6.62 -5.78 11.02
C PHE A 123 -6.06 -4.80 10.00
N CYS A 124 -5.93 -5.21 8.75
CA CYS A 124 -5.62 -4.31 7.64
C CYS A 124 -6.49 -4.67 6.44
N ILE A 125 -6.80 -3.67 5.61
CA ILE A 125 -7.50 -3.94 4.36
C ILE A 125 -6.61 -4.80 3.45
N GLY A 126 -7.19 -5.83 2.85
CA GLY A 126 -6.45 -6.68 1.91
C GLY A 126 -6.09 -5.91 0.65
N ARG A 127 -4.79 -5.72 0.41
CA ARG A 127 -4.26 -5.13 -0.84
C ARG A 127 -4.55 -6.06 -2.03
N ASP A 128 -4.61 -5.50 -3.24
CA ASP A 128 -4.83 -6.25 -4.48
C ASP A 128 -3.91 -7.47 -4.59
N ILE A 129 -4.52 -8.63 -4.83
CA ILE A 129 -3.87 -9.94 -4.88
C ILE A 129 -3.51 -10.25 -6.33
N ARG A 130 -2.25 -10.62 -6.59
CA ARG A 130 -1.88 -11.14 -7.91
C ARG A 130 -2.59 -12.48 -8.12
N LYS A 131 -3.06 -12.75 -9.33
CA LYS A 131 -3.61 -14.09 -9.69
C LYS A 131 -2.66 -15.25 -9.33
N LYS A 132 -1.34 -14.99 -9.26
CA LYS A 132 -0.32 -15.96 -8.84
C LYS A 132 -0.37 -16.28 -7.34
N ASP A 133 -0.76 -15.33 -6.51
CA ASP A 133 -0.85 -15.47 -5.04
C ASP A 133 -2.14 -16.17 -4.59
N ILE A 134 -3.12 -16.36 -5.49
CA ILE A 134 -4.33 -17.16 -5.22
C ILE A 134 -3.94 -18.58 -4.79
N ASN A 135 -2.95 -19.18 -5.45
CA ASN A 135 -2.47 -20.52 -5.08
C ASN A 135 -1.83 -20.54 -3.68
N ASN A 136 -1.20 -19.44 -3.26
CA ASN A 136 -0.68 -19.32 -1.91
C ASN A 136 -1.82 -19.24 -0.91
N ILE A 137 -2.86 -18.44 -1.18
CA ILE A 137 -4.04 -18.32 -0.30
C ILE A 137 -4.74 -19.66 -0.16
N VAL A 138 -4.92 -20.40 -1.25
CA VAL A 138 -5.49 -21.76 -1.22
C VAL A 138 -4.64 -22.71 -0.37
N LYS A 139 -3.31 -22.62 -0.45
CA LYS A 139 -2.42 -23.38 0.42
C LYS A 139 -2.55 -22.98 1.89
N THR A 140 -2.59 -21.69 2.19
CA THR A 140 -2.73 -21.21 3.58
C THR A 140 -4.08 -21.61 4.18
N LEU A 141 -5.14 -21.63 3.37
CA LEU A 141 -6.47 -22.14 3.77
C LEU A 141 -6.50 -23.65 3.98
N HIS A 142 -5.65 -24.40 3.28
CA HIS A 142 -5.51 -25.85 3.47
C HIS A 142 -4.63 -26.22 4.68
N GLU A 143 -3.68 -25.36 5.04
CA GLU A 143 -2.81 -25.53 6.22
C GLU A 143 -3.48 -25.09 7.53
N TRP A 144 -4.59 -24.36 7.45
CA TRP A 144 -5.45 -23.98 8.57
C TRP A 144 -6.43 -25.10 8.94
#